data_AF-A0A124IUX9-F1
#
_entry.id   AF-A0A124IUX9-F1
#
_cell.length_a   1.000
_cell.length_b   1.000
_cell.length_c   1.000
_cell.angle_alpha   90.00
_cell.angle_beta   90.00
_cell.angle_gamma   90.00
#
_symmetry.space_group_name_H-M   'P 1'
#
loop_
_entity.id
_entity.type
_entity.pdbx_description
1 polymer ?
#
loop_
_entity_poly.entity_id
_entity_poly.type
_entity_poly.pdbx_seq_one_letter_code
_entity_poly.pdbx_strand_id
1 'polypeptide(L)'
;MSISANPMIALQTRPVNLSYAASFLRQVGCSVDDSVTPIIRVGNEPQVMIISGFRSSEYIISNSLVLMASSSCPSSVRRQLFPHVDDAVYIPFANGGAFMDITIDRGGLDEDGIDVFNDFLMLSSKYSSYIHELVWRLRPRLTLVVTMNEEGDDMYKPHAHLLMEGFNVHLMTLPTGLPPYDIAYRLARHIHDTLKVSMEGEAFAPYRVEVSVEGDLSSFTRLLNAHGVPFEKDGDRFIVTVINRFVDQLLPIIDHFIPVRSPSIQRLAQ
;
A
#
# COMPACT_ATOMS: atom_id res chain seq x y z
N MET A 1 -2.46 14.34 25.89
CA MET A 1 -3.90 14.01 25.86
C MET A 1 -4.11 12.64 26.48
N SER A 2 -5.17 12.41 27.26
CA SER A 2 -5.51 11.06 27.75
C SER A 2 -6.33 10.29 26.70
N ILE A 3 -5.94 9.06 26.40
CA ILE A 3 -6.69 8.14 25.54
C ILE A 3 -7.79 7.50 26.39
N SER A 4 -9.01 7.36 25.83
CA SER A 4 -10.11 6.71 26.53
C SER A 4 -9.74 5.27 26.91
N ALA A 5 -10.15 4.82 28.10
CA ALA A 5 -10.01 3.42 28.50
C ALA A 5 -10.91 2.47 27.68
N ASN A 6 -11.92 3.01 26.98
CA ASN A 6 -12.76 2.24 26.06
C ASN A 6 -12.17 2.33 24.63
N PRO A 7 -11.61 1.22 24.09
CA PRO A 7 -10.98 1.20 22.78
C PRO A 7 -11.89 1.56 21.62
N MET A 8 -13.17 1.17 21.68
CA MET A 8 -14.14 1.49 20.63
C MET A 8 -14.39 2.99 20.55
N ILE A 9 -14.45 3.69 21.69
CA ILE A 9 -14.63 5.13 21.73
C ILE A 9 -13.34 5.85 21.29
N ALA A 10 -12.19 5.38 21.76
CA ALA A 10 -10.90 5.98 21.41
C ALA A 10 -10.65 5.94 19.89
N LEU A 11 -10.77 4.76 19.29
CA LEU A 11 -10.57 4.57 17.85
C LEU A 11 -11.54 5.41 17.01
N GLN A 12 -12.75 5.66 17.51
CA GLN A 12 -13.73 6.44 16.76
C GLN A 12 -13.52 7.96 16.83
N THR A 13 -12.74 8.46 17.79
CA THR A 13 -12.76 9.90 18.13
C THR A 13 -11.40 10.56 18.18
N ARG A 14 -10.31 9.80 18.25
CA ARG A 14 -8.96 10.36 18.49
C ARG A 14 -7.86 9.58 17.76
N PRO A 15 -6.72 10.21 17.47
CA PRO A 15 -5.51 9.48 17.13
C PRO A 15 -5.14 8.51 18.25
N VAL A 16 -4.73 7.30 17.88
CA VAL A 16 -4.17 6.31 18.82
C VAL A 16 -2.81 5.87 18.31
N ASN A 17 -1.93 5.46 19.22
CA ASN A 17 -0.65 4.90 18.82
C ASN A 17 -0.79 3.42 18.41
N LEU A 18 0.24 2.90 17.73
CA LEU A 18 0.24 1.52 17.24
C LEU A 18 0.05 0.50 18.36
N SER A 19 0.70 0.71 19.50
CA SER A 19 0.63 -0.22 20.63
C SER A 19 -0.78 -0.33 21.20
N TYR A 20 -1.55 0.77 21.23
CA TYR A 20 -2.95 0.76 21.62
C TYR A 20 -3.82 -0.02 20.63
N ALA A 21 -3.66 0.23 19.33
CA ALA A 21 -4.42 -0.46 18.29
C ALA A 21 -4.11 -1.97 18.27
N ALA A 22 -2.83 -2.34 18.29
CA ALA A 22 -2.39 -3.74 18.31
C ALA A 22 -2.88 -4.48 19.57
N SER A 23 -2.84 -3.82 20.74
CA SER A 23 -3.36 -4.39 22.00
C SER A 23 -4.86 -4.64 21.92
N PHE A 24 -5.64 -3.69 21.38
CA PHE A 24 -7.08 -3.87 21.17
C PHE A 24 -7.37 -5.05 20.25
N LEU A 25 -6.69 -5.13 19.11
CA LEU A 25 -6.89 -6.19 18.11
C LEU A 25 -6.60 -7.58 18.70
N ARG A 26 -5.51 -7.72 19.47
CA ARG A 26 -5.20 -8.97 20.21
C ARG A 26 -6.29 -9.31 21.22
N GLN A 27 -6.77 -8.33 21.97
CA GLN A 27 -7.81 -8.52 22.98
C GLN A 27 -9.12 -9.05 22.36
N VAL A 28 -9.45 -8.62 21.14
CA VAL A 28 -10.65 -9.07 20.43
C VAL A 28 -10.42 -10.28 19.54
N GLY A 29 -9.31 -11.00 19.73
CA GLY A 29 -9.03 -12.30 19.10
C GLY A 29 -8.46 -12.23 17.69
N CYS A 30 -7.97 -11.07 17.22
CA CYS A 30 -7.31 -10.97 15.93
C CYS A 30 -5.88 -11.54 15.99
N SER A 31 -5.46 -12.19 14.90
CA SER A 31 -4.05 -12.46 14.65
C SER A 31 -3.38 -11.19 14.14
N VAL A 32 -2.46 -10.64 14.93
CA VAL A 32 -1.73 -9.41 14.62
C VAL A 32 -0.24 -9.71 14.52
N ASP A 33 0.36 -9.41 13.37
CA ASP A 33 1.80 -9.29 13.20
C ASP A 33 2.18 -7.81 13.32
N ASP A 34 2.94 -7.44 14.34
CA ASP A 34 3.38 -6.06 14.59
C ASP A 34 4.91 -5.92 14.61
N SER A 35 5.61 -6.78 13.86
CA SER A 35 7.08 -6.76 13.75
C SER A 35 7.64 -5.44 13.21
N VAL A 36 6.94 -4.82 12.24
CA VAL A 36 7.29 -3.51 11.67
C VAL A 36 6.11 -2.55 11.82
N THR A 37 4.95 -2.95 11.33
CA THR A 37 3.67 -2.26 11.52
C THR A 37 2.56 -3.29 11.71
N PRO A 38 1.49 -3.01 12.48
CA PRO A 38 0.37 -3.93 12.64
C PRO A 38 -0.23 -4.34 11.30
N ILE A 39 -0.12 -5.63 11.00
CA ILE A 39 -0.81 -6.32 9.90
C ILE A 39 -1.86 -7.23 10.53
N ILE A 40 -3.10 -7.08 10.08
CA ILE A 40 -4.19 -7.96 10.48
C ILE A 40 -4.61 -8.78 9.28
N ARG A 41 -4.48 -10.10 9.40
CA ARG A 41 -4.97 -11.04 8.38
C ARG A 41 -6.30 -11.61 8.84
N VAL A 42 -7.29 -11.49 7.98
CA VAL A 42 -8.64 -12.00 8.17
C VAL A 42 -8.91 -13.03 7.09
N GLY A 43 -9.55 -14.14 7.46
CA GLY A 43 -9.83 -15.24 6.55
C GLY A 43 -8.65 -16.17 6.32
N ASN A 44 -8.86 -17.20 5.51
CA ASN A 44 -7.86 -18.27 5.30
C ASN A 44 -6.97 -18.00 4.08
N GLU A 45 -7.51 -17.35 3.05
CA GLU A 45 -6.80 -17.05 1.80
C GLU A 45 -7.03 -15.59 1.41
N PRO A 46 -6.31 -14.63 2.01
CA PRO A 46 -6.57 -13.22 1.78
C PRO A 46 -6.45 -12.83 0.30
N GLN A 47 -7.57 -12.40 -0.29
CA GLN A 47 -7.64 -11.97 -1.69
C GLN A 47 -7.48 -10.45 -1.84
N VAL A 48 -7.75 -9.69 -0.78
CA VAL A 48 -7.71 -8.22 -0.78
C VAL A 48 -6.63 -7.73 0.18
N MET A 49 -5.93 -6.68 -0.21
CA MET A 49 -5.07 -5.91 0.70
C MET A 49 -5.57 -4.48 0.79
N ILE A 50 -5.68 -3.93 2.01
CA ILE A 50 -6.11 -2.55 2.24
C ILE A 50 -5.04 -1.84 3.07
N ILE A 51 -4.49 -0.76 2.53
CA ILE A 51 -3.32 -0.05 3.06
C ILE A 51 -3.69 1.41 3.32
N SER A 52 -3.41 1.92 4.51
CA SER A 52 -3.53 3.35 4.85
C SER A 52 -2.59 3.73 5.99
N GLY A 53 -2.64 4.97 6.46
CA GLY A 53 -1.83 5.46 7.58
C GLY A 53 -0.38 5.67 7.19
N PHE A 54 -0.14 6.33 6.06
CA PHE A 54 1.18 6.83 5.70
C PHE A 54 1.52 8.13 6.46
N ARG A 55 0.48 8.88 6.85
CA ARG A 55 0.61 10.13 7.62
C ARG A 55 -0.21 10.05 8.90
N SER A 56 0.29 10.66 9.97
CA SER A 56 -0.39 10.76 11.28
C SER A 56 -1.79 11.39 11.16
N SER A 57 -1.98 12.32 10.24
CA SER A 57 -3.26 12.97 9.96
C SER A 57 -4.33 11.98 9.50
N GLU A 58 -3.94 10.85 8.89
CA GLU A 58 -4.84 9.80 8.39
C GLU A 58 -5.36 8.86 9.48
N TYR A 59 -5.11 9.18 10.76
CA TYR A 59 -5.50 8.35 11.90
C TYR A 59 -6.97 7.90 11.85
N ILE A 60 -7.88 8.70 11.31
CA ILE A 60 -9.29 8.33 11.25
C ILE A 60 -9.55 7.20 10.26
N ILE A 61 -8.80 7.14 9.14
CA ILE A 61 -8.84 6.02 8.20
C ILE A 61 -8.15 4.81 8.84
N SER A 62 -6.96 4.99 9.42
CA SER A 62 -6.23 3.92 10.11
C SER A 62 -7.07 3.25 11.19
N ASN A 63 -7.73 4.05 12.04
CA ASN A 63 -8.61 3.55 13.07
C ASN A 63 -9.86 2.86 12.49
N SER A 64 -10.39 3.37 11.38
CA SER A 64 -11.49 2.71 10.68
C SER A 64 -11.07 1.32 10.22
N LEU A 65 -9.89 1.17 9.63
CA LEU A 65 -9.35 -0.14 9.23
C LEU A 65 -9.15 -1.07 10.43
N VAL A 66 -8.70 -0.56 11.59
CA VAL A 66 -8.63 -1.34 12.84
C VAL A 66 -10.02 -1.84 13.25
N LEU A 67 -11.04 -0.98 13.19
CA LEU A 67 -12.42 -1.32 13.55
C LEU A 67 -13.05 -2.31 12.54
N MET A 68 -12.78 -2.14 11.25
CA MET A 68 -13.18 -3.09 10.19
C MET A 68 -12.56 -4.46 10.43
N ALA A 69 -11.23 -4.52 10.55
CA ALA A 69 -10.49 -5.77 10.76
C ALA A 69 -10.96 -6.46 12.03
N SER A 70 -11.17 -5.69 13.11
CA SER A 70 -11.70 -6.22 14.36
C SER A 70 -13.02 -6.95 14.15
N SER A 71 -13.90 -6.47 13.26
CA SER A 71 -15.24 -7.01 13.07
C SER A 71 -15.23 -8.44 12.53
N SER A 72 -14.23 -8.82 11.74
CA SER A 72 -14.06 -10.18 11.21
C SER A 72 -13.33 -11.15 12.14
N CYS A 73 -12.71 -10.67 13.22
CA CYS A 73 -11.99 -11.56 14.14
C CYS A 73 -12.95 -12.32 15.06
N PRO A 74 -12.75 -13.63 15.32
CA PRO A 74 -13.56 -14.36 16.28
C PRO A 74 -13.40 -13.74 17.67
N SER A 75 -14.51 -13.37 18.31
CA SER A 75 -14.47 -12.67 19.59
C SER A 75 -15.60 -13.12 20.52
N SER A 76 -15.25 -13.33 21.78
CA SER A 76 -16.20 -13.49 22.89
C SER A 76 -16.65 -12.15 23.48
N VAL A 77 -16.09 -11.03 23.02
CA VAL A 77 -16.36 -9.67 23.51
C VAL A 77 -17.46 -9.02 22.67
N ARG A 78 -18.54 -8.58 23.32
CA ARG A 78 -19.62 -7.83 22.67
C ARG A 78 -19.10 -6.47 22.19
N ARG A 79 -19.06 -6.26 20.88
CA ARG A 79 -18.62 -5.02 20.22
C ARG A 79 -19.62 -4.57 19.16
N GLN A 80 -19.55 -3.30 18.78
CA GLN A 80 -20.25 -2.80 17.60
C GLN A 80 -19.52 -3.33 16.36
N LEU A 81 -20.27 -3.94 15.44
CA LEU A 81 -19.74 -4.40 14.16
C LEU A 81 -19.68 -3.23 13.17
N PHE A 82 -18.57 -3.16 12.46
CA PHE A 82 -18.36 -2.24 11.34
C PHE A 82 -18.48 -3.02 10.03
N PRO A 83 -18.88 -2.38 8.92
CA PRO A 83 -18.73 -2.94 7.59
C PRO A 83 -17.29 -3.42 7.39
N HIS A 84 -17.09 -4.64 6.92
CA HIS A 84 -15.78 -5.26 6.81
C HIS A 84 -15.69 -6.10 5.54
N VAL A 85 -14.48 -6.59 5.26
CA VAL A 85 -14.17 -7.44 4.12
C VAL A 85 -13.48 -8.67 4.67
N ASP A 86 -14.09 -9.83 4.46
CA ASP A 86 -13.46 -11.11 4.81
C ASP A 86 -12.41 -11.49 3.77
N ASP A 87 -11.51 -12.42 4.13
CA ASP A 87 -10.37 -12.81 3.30
C ASP A 87 -9.53 -11.58 2.85
N ALA A 88 -9.11 -10.78 3.82
CA ALA A 88 -8.38 -9.54 3.60
C ALA A 88 -7.17 -9.36 4.51
N VAL A 89 -6.19 -8.61 4.03
CA VAL A 89 -5.06 -8.09 4.81
C VAL A 89 -5.25 -6.61 5.03
N TYR A 90 -5.32 -6.21 6.29
CA TYR A 90 -5.41 -4.82 6.71
C TYR A 90 -4.06 -4.32 7.19
N ILE A 91 -3.60 -3.20 6.61
CA ILE A 91 -2.40 -2.46 7.03
C ILE A 91 -2.86 -1.04 7.42
N PRO A 92 -3.37 -0.87 8.65
CA PRO A 92 -3.91 0.42 9.10
C PRO A 92 -2.87 1.53 9.25
N PHE A 93 -1.60 1.19 9.49
CA PHE A 93 -0.55 2.16 9.83
C PHE A 93 0.71 1.93 8.96
N ALA A 94 0.59 2.12 7.65
CA ALA A 94 1.66 1.86 6.70
C ALA A 94 3.01 2.48 7.11
N ASN A 95 3.00 3.72 7.60
CA ASN A 95 4.15 4.33 8.26
C ASN A 95 4.03 4.16 9.78
N GLY A 96 4.63 3.11 10.34
CA GLY A 96 4.64 2.91 11.79
C GLY A 96 5.29 4.09 12.53
N GLY A 97 6.33 4.72 11.98
CA GLY A 97 7.03 5.82 12.65
C GLY A 97 6.15 7.03 12.95
N ALA A 98 5.21 7.33 12.05
CA ALA A 98 4.23 8.40 12.24
C ALA A 98 3.20 8.14 13.36
N PHE A 99 3.06 6.89 13.81
CA PHE A 99 2.06 6.48 14.82
C PHE A 99 2.69 5.88 16.09
N MET A 100 4.02 5.82 16.20
CA MET A 100 4.67 5.42 17.46
C MET A 100 4.43 6.46 18.56
N ASP A 101 4.55 7.73 18.20
CA ASP A 101 4.25 8.86 19.08
C ASP A 101 3.32 9.86 18.38
N ILE A 102 2.03 9.76 18.70
CA ILE A 102 0.98 10.63 18.17
C ILE A 102 1.08 12.09 18.65
N THR A 103 2.01 12.42 19.54
CA THR A 103 2.25 13.80 19.98
C THR A 103 3.22 14.55 19.05
N ILE A 104 3.93 13.82 18.18
CA ILE A 104 4.88 14.36 17.22
C ILE A 104 4.28 14.24 15.83
N ASP A 105 4.01 15.37 15.18
CA ASP A 105 3.61 15.35 13.78
C ASP A 105 4.84 15.26 12.88
N ARG A 106 5.03 14.09 12.26
CA ARG A 106 6.12 13.84 11.29
C ARG A 106 5.74 14.14 9.85
N GLY A 107 4.51 14.60 9.56
CA GLY A 107 4.10 14.98 8.21
C GLY A 107 4.11 13.85 7.15
N GLY A 108 4.29 12.59 7.56
CA GLY A 108 4.46 11.43 6.66
C GLY A 108 5.86 10.83 6.63
N LEU A 109 6.83 11.47 7.29
CA LEU A 109 8.20 10.96 7.41
C LEU A 109 8.29 9.85 8.47
N ASP A 110 9.17 8.89 8.24
CA ASP A 110 9.51 7.86 9.24
C ASP A 110 10.55 8.36 10.27
N GLU A 111 11.19 7.44 10.99
CA GLU A 111 12.21 7.80 11.99
C GLU A 111 13.49 8.39 11.37
N ASP A 112 13.78 8.01 10.13
CA ASP A 112 14.99 8.39 9.39
C ASP A 112 14.76 9.61 8.47
N GLY A 113 13.55 10.17 8.49
CA GLY A 113 13.18 11.34 7.69
C GLY A 113 12.76 11.01 6.25
N ILE A 114 12.42 9.75 5.98
CA ILE A 114 11.99 9.28 4.66
C ILE A 114 10.47 9.37 4.54
N ASP A 115 9.97 9.97 3.46
CA ASP A 115 8.54 9.98 3.16
C ASP A 115 8.08 8.61 2.66
N VAL A 116 7.49 7.82 3.56
CA VAL A 116 7.09 6.43 3.28
C VAL A 116 6.11 6.34 2.10
N PHE A 117 5.25 7.35 1.90
CA PHE A 117 4.28 7.32 0.79
C PHE A 117 4.97 7.47 -0.57
N ASN A 118 6.04 8.25 -0.64
CA ASN A 118 6.81 8.51 -1.86
C ASN A 118 8.07 7.63 -2.00
N ASP A 119 8.29 6.69 -1.08
CA ASP A 119 9.50 5.85 -1.04
C ASP A 119 9.29 4.46 -1.65
N PHE A 120 8.11 4.15 -2.21
CA PHE A 120 7.83 2.82 -2.78
C PHE A 120 8.71 2.46 -3.99
N LEU A 121 9.28 3.47 -4.64
CA LEU A 121 10.25 3.25 -5.71
C LEU A 121 11.67 2.99 -5.18
N MET A 122 12.07 3.63 -4.09
CA MET A 122 13.43 3.53 -3.56
C MET A 122 13.58 2.43 -2.52
N LEU A 123 12.47 2.07 -1.85
CA LEU A 123 12.38 1.09 -0.78
C LEU A 123 13.44 1.33 0.32
N SER A 124 13.74 2.60 0.62
CA SER A 124 14.76 2.99 1.59
C SER A 124 14.23 2.89 3.02
N SER A 125 12.96 3.18 3.22
CA SER A 125 12.27 2.99 4.49
C SER A 125 11.98 1.51 4.73
N LYS A 126 12.22 1.06 5.96
CA LYS A 126 11.80 -0.29 6.38
C LYS A 126 10.30 -0.52 6.19
N TYR A 127 9.49 0.54 6.22
CA TYR A 127 8.03 0.46 6.10
C TYR A 127 7.58 0.19 4.66
N SER A 128 8.09 0.98 3.70
CA SER A 128 7.79 0.80 2.27
C SER A 128 8.32 -0.55 1.76
N SER A 129 9.55 -0.91 2.14
CA SER A 129 10.19 -2.19 1.82
C SER A 129 9.38 -3.37 2.35
N TYR A 130 8.93 -3.32 3.61
CA TYR A 130 8.14 -4.40 4.20
C TYR A 130 6.76 -4.57 3.54
N ILE A 131 6.08 -3.46 3.21
CA ILE A 131 4.78 -3.50 2.52
C ILE A 131 4.96 -4.04 1.10
N HIS A 132 6.01 -3.61 0.40
CA HIS A 132 6.34 -4.08 -0.95
C HIS A 132 6.57 -5.60 -0.97
N GLU A 133 7.42 -6.12 -0.08
CA GLU A 133 7.66 -7.56 0.06
C GLU A 133 6.35 -8.32 0.34
N LEU A 134 5.50 -7.76 1.21
CA LEU A 134 4.22 -8.37 1.56
C LEU A 134 3.28 -8.47 0.35
N VAL A 135 3.19 -7.43 -0.48
CA VAL A 135 2.38 -7.45 -1.72
C VAL A 135 2.88 -8.53 -2.67
N TRP A 136 4.20 -8.60 -2.88
CA TRP A 136 4.82 -9.62 -3.74
C TRP A 136 4.62 -11.05 -3.23
N ARG A 137 4.72 -11.25 -1.91
CA ARG A 137 4.57 -12.55 -1.28
C ARG A 137 3.13 -13.05 -1.32
N LEU A 138 2.16 -12.15 -1.07
CA LEU A 138 0.75 -12.52 -0.98
C LEU A 138 0.03 -12.51 -2.33
N ARG A 139 0.48 -11.69 -3.28
CA ARG A 139 -0.16 -11.47 -4.59
C ARG A 139 -1.69 -11.32 -4.49
N PRO A 140 -2.19 -10.35 -3.72
CA PRO A 140 -3.64 -10.14 -3.58
C PRO A 140 -4.27 -9.84 -4.95
N ARG A 141 -5.51 -10.27 -5.15
CA ARG A 141 -6.31 -9.97 -6.37
C ARG A 141 -6.64 -8.49 -6.50
N LEU A 142 -6.68 -7.77 -5.39
CA LEU A 142 -6.90 -6.33 -5.33
C LEU A 142 -6.10 -5.74 -4.17
N THR A 143 -5.33 -4.70 -4.44
CA THR A 143 -4.75 -3.84 -3.41
C THR A 143 -5.45 -2.48 -3.45
N LEU A 144 -5.94 -2.02 -2.31
CA LEU A 144 -6.54 -0.70 -2.16
C LEU A 144 -5.63 0.16 -1.27
N VAL A 145 -5.08 1.22 -1.85
CA VAL A 145 -4.32 2.26 -1.13
C VAL A 145 -5.29 3.38 -0.81
N VAL A 146 -5.47 3.68 0.48
CA VAL A 146 -6.44 4.67 0.96
C VAL A 146 -5.71 5.84 1.59
N THR A 147 -5.99 7.06 1.10
CA THR A 147 -5.37 8.31 1.57
C THR A 147 -6.43 9.39 1.80
N MET A 148 -6.09 10.42 2.60
CA MET A 148 -6.91 11.64 2.69
C MET A 148 -6.49 12.73 1.69
N ASN A 149 -5.28 12.69 1.15
CA ASN A 149 -4.74 13.74 0.27
C ASN A 149 -3.96 13.14 -0.91
N GLU A 150 -4.13 13.74 -2.09
CA GLU A 150 -3.37 13.41 -3.31
C GLU A 150 -2.23 14.41 -3.59
N GLU A 151 -1.86 15.26 -2.63
CA GLU A 151 -0.78 16.23 -2.87
C GLU A 151 0.59 15.55 -2.94
N GLY A 152 1.21 15.59 -4.12
CA GLY A 152 2.54 15.06 -4.41
C GLY A 152 2.67 14.58 -5.86
N ASP A 153 3.90 14.36 -6.32
CA ASP A 153 4.21 13.77 -7.62
C ASP A 153 3.62 12.35 -7.72
N ASP A 154 2.79 12.10 -8.74
CA ASP A 154 2.04 10.85 -8.88
C ASP A 154 2.94 9.63 -9.10
N MET A 155 4.16 9.86 -9.58
CA MET A 155 5.07 8.82 -10.03
C MET A 155 5.63 7.94 -8.90
N TYR A 156 5.85 8.50 -7.71
CA TYR A 156 6.49 7.79 -6.59
C TYR A 156 5.49 7.18 -5.61
N LYS A 157 4.19 7.39 -5.85
CA LYS A 157 3.13 6.94 -4.95
C LYS A 157 2.99 5.41 -5.02
N PRO A 158 2.53 4.75 -3.94
CA PRO A 158 2.49 3.28 -3.86
C PRO A 158 1.61 2.67 -4.95
N HIS A 159 0.51 3.34 -5.30
CA HIS A 159 -0.44 2.86 -6.30
C HIS A 159 0.15 2.81 -7.72
N ALA A 160 0.79 3.88 -8.19
CA ALA A 160 1.38 3.95 -9.51
C ALA A 160 2.52 2.94 -9.64
N HIS A 161 3.36 2.87 -8.61
CA HIS A 161 4.45 1.91 -8.54
C HIS A 161 3.97 0.45 -8.62
N LEU A 162 3.01 0.04 -7.76
CA LEU A 162 2.51 -1.33 -7.77
C LEU A 162 1.71 -1.68 -9.04
N LEU A 163 1.02 -0.70 -9.64
CA LEU A 163 0.39 -0.88 -10.95
C LEU A 163 1.44 -1.20 -12.03
N MET A 164 2.60 -0.56 -12.01
CA MET A 164 3.69 -0.85 -12.95
C MET A 164 4.27 -2.25 -12.79
N GLU A 165 4.30 -2.76 -11.56
CA GLU A 165 4.73 -4.13 -11.25
C GLU A 165 3.66 -5.19 -11.63
N GLY A 166 2.52 -4.76 -12.18
CA GLY A 166 1.47 -5.65 -12.68
C GLY A 166 0.44 -6.06 -11.62
N PHE A 167 0.45 -5.43 -10.44
CA PHE A 167 -0.59 -5.65 -9.43
C PHE A 167 -1.86 -4.88 -9.79
N ASN A 168 -3.02 -5.45 -9.44
CA ASN A 168 -4.29 -4.74 -9.52
C ASN A 168 -4.43 -3.81 -8.30
N VAL A 169 -4.01 -2.56 -8.44
CA VAL A 169 -3.99 -1.58 -7.34
C VAL A 169 -4.86 -0.38 -7.65
N HIS A 170 -5.66 0.02 -6.67
CA HIS A 170 -6.52 1.19 -6.73
C HIS A 170 -6.10 2.20 -5.67
N LEU A 171 -5.98 3.47 -6.05
CA LEU A 171 -5.89 4.58 -5.11
C LEU A 171 -7.30 5.08 -4.82
N MET A 172 -7.66 5.18 -3.54
CA MET A 172 -8.91 5.77 -3.10
C MET A 172 -8.63 6.93 -2.15
N THR A 173 -9.02 8.12 -2.60
CA THR A 173 -8.92 9.33 -1.79
C THR A 173 -10.26 9.59 -1.11
N LEU A 174 -10.24 9.68 0.22
CA LEU A 174 -11.42 9.94 1.04
C LEU A 174 -11.50 11.41 1.45
N PRO A 175 -12.69 12.02 1.44
CA PRO A 175 -12.85 13.38 1.93
C PRO A 175 -12.58 13.44 3.44
N THR A 176 -12.05 14.58 3.88
CA THR A 176 -11.80 14.86 5.29
C THR A 176 -13.12 14.95 6.07
N GLY A 177 -13.05 14.64 7.38
CA GLY A 177 -14.19 14.79 8.28
C GLY A 177 -15.24 13.67 8.23
N LEU A 178 -15.04 12.61 7.44
CA LEU A 178 -15.91 11.44 7.49
C LEU A 178 -15.80 10.71 8.84
N PRO A 179 -16.92 10.26 9.43
CA PRO A 179 -16.86 9.43 10.62
C PRO A 179 -16.37 8.01 10.26
N PRO A 180 -15.79 7.27 11.23
CA PRO A 180 -15.19 5.97 10.97
C PRO A 180 -16.13 4.94 10.32
N TYR A 181 -17.41 4.96 10.68
CA TYR A 181 -18.39 4.03 10.11
C TYR A 181 -18.62 4.30 8.62
N ASP A 182 -18.69 5.57 8.21
CA ASP A 182 -18.88 5.95 6.81
C ASP A 182 -17.64 5.65 5.97
N ILE A 183 -16.45 5.80 6.55
CA ILE A 183 -15.19 5.35 5.94
C ILE A 183 -15.26 3.84 5.71
N ALA A 184 -15.55 3.05 6.75
CA ALA A 184 -15.65 1.60 6.65
C ALA A 184 -16.69 1.15 5.61
N TYR A 185 -17.86 1.78 5.60
CA TYR A 185 -18.92 1.50 4.63
C TYR A 185 -18.47 1.78 3.18
N ARG A 186 -17.84 2.95 2.94
CA ARG A 186 -17.35 3.33 1.61
C ARG A 186 -16.27 2.37 1.12
N LEU A 187 -15.34 1.98 1.99
CA LEU A 187 -14.27 1.04 1.66
C LEU A 187 -14.82 -0.35 1.32
N ALA A 188 -15.67 -0.92 2.20
CA ALA A 188 -16.26 -2.23 1.98
C ALA A 188 -17.10 -2.26 0.69
N ARG A 189 -17.86 -1.20 0.43
CA ARG A 189 -18.64 -1.06 -0.81
C ARG A 189 -17.74 -0.94 -2.04
N HIS A 190 -16.71 -0.10 -2.00
CA HIS A 190 -15.78 0.06 -3.13
C HIS A 190 -15.12 -1.27 -3.47
N ILE A 191 -14.64 -2.01 -2.47
CA ILE A 191 -14.02 -3.32 -2.68
C ILE A 191 -15.02 -4.31 -3.29
N HIS A 192 -16.26 -4.34 -2.80
CA HIS A 192 -17.30 -5.19 -3.37
C HIS A 192 -17.59 -4.86 -4.84
N ASP A 193 -17.73 -3.57 -5.16
CA ASP A 193 -18.00 -3.09 -6.51
C ASP A 193 -16.79 -3.35 -7.45
N THR A 194 -15.55 -3.15 -6.96
CA THR A 194 -14.31 -3.33 -7.73
C THR A 194 -13.94 -4.79 -7.94
N LEU A 195 -14.04 -5.65 -6.92
CA LEU A 195 -13.78 -7.09 -7.08
C LEU A 195 -14.75 -7.73 -8.07
N LYS A 196 -16.00 -7.27 -8.09
CA LYS A 196 -16.98 -7.73 -9.07
C LYS A 196 -16.54 -7.43 -10.50
N VAL A 197 -15.89 -6.28 -10.73
CA VAL A 197 -15.40 -5.86 -12.05
C VAL A 197 -14.03 -6.48 -12.37
N SER A 198 -13.13 -6.63 -11.39
CA SER A 198 -11.78 -7.17 -11.62
C SER A 198 -11.75 -8.68 -11.91
N MET A 199 -12.85 -9.38 -11.64
CA MET A 199 -13.02 -10.80 -11.98
C MET A 199 -13.45 -11.06 -13.43
N GLU A 200 -13.81 -10.02 -14.20
CA GLU A 200 -14.07 -10.10 -15.63
C GLU A 200 -12.81 -9.67 -16.38
N GLY A 201 -11.82 -10.57 -16.42
CA GLY A 201 -10.45 -10.27 -16.81
C GLY A 201 -10.25 -9.92 -18.29
N GLU A 202 -9.41 -8.93 -18.56
CA GLU A 202 -8.56 -8.93 -19.74
C GLU A 202 -7.20 -9.54 -19.36
N ALA A 203 -6.73 -10.53 -20.12
CA ALA A 203 -5.38 -11.03 -20.02
C ALA A 203 -4.41 -9.94 -20.48
N PHE A 204 -3.48 -9.54 -19.60
CA PHE A 204 -2.54 -8.44 -19.89
C PHE A 204 -1.39 -8.91 -20.78
N ALA A 205 -1.16 -8.18 -21.88
CA ALA A 205 -0.03 -8.44 -22.78
C ALA A 205 1.24 -7.74 -22.27
N PRO A 206 2.38 -8.44 -22.16
CA PRO A 206 3.66 -7.84 -21.78
C PRO A 206 4.21 -6.92 -22.89
N TYR A 207 4.91 -5.87 -22.48
CA TYR A 207 5.64 -4.93 -23.33
C TYR A 207 7.14 -5.11 -23.14
N ARG A 208 7.94 -4.92 -24.20
CA ARG A 208 9.40 -4.81 -24.08
C ARG A 208 9.80 -3.35 -24.34
N VAL A 209 10.50 -2.77 -23.38
CA VAL A 209 11.10 -1.44 -23.50
C VAL A 209 12.61 -1.63 -23.56
N GLU A 210 13.21 -1.20 -24.66
CA GLU A 210 14.67 -1.16 -24.78
C GLU A 210 15.15 0.23 -24.34
N VAL A 211 16.08 0.24 -23.39
CA VAL A 211 16.70 1.46 -22.85
C VAL A 211 18.21 1.33 -22.86
N SER A 212 18.88 2.36 -23.40
CA SER A 212 20.33 2.49 -23.35
C SER A 212 20.72 3.33 -22.13
N VAL A 213 21.59 2.79 -21.29
CA VAL A 213 21.90 3.35 -19.96
C VAL A 213 23.38 3.74 -19.88
N GLU A 214 23.66 5.03 -19.76
CA GLU A 214 24.99 5.54 -19.37
C GLU A 214 24.99 5.81 -17.85
N GLY A 215 25.82 5.11 -17.05
CA GLY A 215 25.91 5.35 -15.60
C GLY A 215 26.12 4.09 -14.73
N ASP A 216 25.63 4.14 -13.48
CA ASP A 216 25.76 3.04 -12.51
C ASP A 216 24.77 1.90 -12.80
N LEU A 217 25.17 1.01 -13.70
CA LEU A 217 24.41 -0.19 -14.08
C LEU A 217 24.14 -1.15 -12.91
N SER A 218 24.97 -1.11 -11.87
CA SER A 218 24.83 -2.00 -10.71
C SER A 218 23.65 -1.60 -9.84
N SER A 219 23.47 -0.30 -9.62
CA SER A 219 22.32 0.24 -8.91
C SER A 219 21.02 0.05 -9.68
N PHE A 220 21.04 0.22 -11.00
CA PHE A 220 19.87 -0.06 -11.84
C PHE A 220 19.46 -1.54 -11.82
N THR A 221 20.43 -2.45 -11.95
CA THR A 221 20.17 -3.90 -11.87
C THR A 221 19.60 -4.30 -10.52
N ARG A 222 20.15 -3.74 -9.42
CA ARG A 222 19.65 -3.99 -8.06
C ARG A 222 18.22 -3.49 -7.87
N LEU A 223 17.89 -2.33 -8.44
CA LEU A 223 16.54 -1.77 -8.43
C LEU A 223 15.57 -2.71 -9.16
N LEU A 224 15.84 -3.06 -10.43
CA LEU A 224 14.97 -3.96 -11.20
C LEU A 224 14.75 -5.31 -10.51
N ASN A 225 15.82 -5.87 -9.91
CA ASN A 225 15.73 -7.10 -9.14
C ASN A 225 14.87 -6.95 -7.87
N ALA A 226 14.99 -5.84 -7.14
CA ALA A 226 14.17 -5.57 -5.96
C ALA A 226 12.68 -5.52 -6.31
N HIS A 227 12.36 -5.01 -7.50
CA HIS A 227 11.00 -4.87 -8.02
C HIS A 227 10.50 -6.06 -8.84
N GLY A 228 11.27 -7.17 -8.90
CA GLY A 228 10.89 -8.37 -9.66
C GLY A 228 10.64 -8.11 -11.14
N VAL A 229 11.18 -7.01 -11.70
CA VAL A 229 10.97 -6.62 -13.09
C VAL A 229 11.90 -7.47 -13.97
N PRO A 230 11.38 -8.28 -14.91
CA PRO A 230 12.23 -9.06 -15.79
C PRO A 230 13.03 -8.14 -16.73
N PHE A 231 14.34 -8.35 -16.83
CA PHE A 231 15.18 -7.63 -17.78
C PHE A 231 16.28 -8.51 -18.38
N GLU A 232 16.67 -8.18 -19.60
CA GLU A 232 17.87 -8.68 -20.27
C GLU A 232 18.90 -7.55 -20.32
N LYS A 233 20.18 -7.88 -20.13
CA LYS A 233 21.28 -6.92 -20.21
C LYS A 233 22.25 -7.33 -21.30
N ASP A 234 22.52 -6.42 -22.23
CA ASP A 234 23.54 -6.55 -23.27
C ASP A 234 24.44 -5.30 -23.27
N GLY A 235 25.59 -5.40 -22.61
CA GLY A 235 26.49 -4.26 -22.42
C GLY A 235 25.85 -3.13 -21.60
N ASP A 236 25.67 -1.97 -22.22
CA ASP A 236 25.01 -0.76 -21.73
C ASP A 236 23.51 -0.70 -22.10
N ARG A 237 23.00 -1.71 -22.82
CA ARG A 237 21.59 -1.83 -23.20
C ARG A 237 20.85 -2.74 -22.23
N PHE A 238 19.65 -2.31 -21.87
CA PHE A 238 18.71 -3.08 -21.05
C PHE A 238 17.41 -3.25 -21.82
N ILE A 239 16.92 -4.49 -21.90
CA ILE A 239 15.59 -4.79 -22.41
C ILE A 239 14.73 -5.15 -21.21
N VAL A 240 13.90 -4.21 -20.79
CA VAL A 240 13.01 -4.37 -19.64
C VAL A 240 11.67 -4.89 -20.14
N THR A 241 11.19 -6.00 -19.59
CA THR A 241 9.86 -6.53 -19.88
C THR A 241 8.89 -6.06 -18.80
N VAL A 242 7.81 -5.40 -19.19
CA VAL A 242 6.84 -4.83 -18.25
C VAL A 242 5.43 -5.29 -18.57
N ILE A 243 4.63 -5.55 -17.55
CA ILE A 243 3.27 -6.08 -17.68
C ILE A 243 2.27 -4.99 -17.24
N ASN A 244 2.01 -3.94 -18.04
CA ASN A 244 0.77 -3.13 -17.91
C ASN A 244 0.51 -2.07 -19.01
N ARG A 245 -0.72 -1.54 -19.00
CA ARG A 245 -1.27 -0.38 -19.76
C ARG A 245 -0.64 0.99 -19.45
N PHE A 246 0.31 1.04 -18.51
CA PHE A 246 0.91 2.26 -17.97
C PHE A 246 2.39 2.41 -18.36
N VAL A 247 2.78 1.90 -19.53
CA VAL A 247 4.15 2.10 -20.07
C VAL A 247 4.55 3.58 -20.04
N ASP A 248 3.60 4.49 -20.26
CA ASP A 248 3.82 5.94 -20.21
C ASP A 248 4.14 6.46 -18.79
N GLN A 249 3.82 5.71 -17.73
CA GLN A 249 4.18 6.01 -16.33
C GLN A 249 5.51 5.34 -15.92
N LEU A 250 5.94 4.29 -16.64
CA LEU A 250 7.25 3.66 -16.46
C LEU A 250 8.39 4.51 -17.01
N LEU A 251 8.19 5.18 -18.15
CA LEU A 251 9.24 5.98 -18.79
C LEU A 251 9.75 7.08 -17.87
N PRO A 252 8.91 7.86 -17.17
CA PRO A 252 9.38 8.87 -16.22
C PRO A 252 10.22 8.32 -15.04
N ILE A 253 9.96 7.08 -14.60
CA ILE A 253 10.76 6.40 -13.57
C ILE A 253 12.11 5.95 -14.13
N ILE A 254 12.12 5.37 -15.32
CA ILE A 254 13.36 5.00 -15.99
C ILE A 254 14.18 6.27 -16.30
N ASP A 255 13.53 7.34 -16.76
CA ASP A 255 14.09 8.68 -17.02
C ASP A 255 14.64 9.36 -15.75
N HIS A 256 14.03 9.10 -14.58
CA HIS A 256 14.51 9.64 -13.30
C HIS A 256 15.84 9.03 -12.89
N PHE A 257 16.02 7.72 -13.09
CA PHE A 257 17.25 7.02 -12.73
C PHE A 257 18.32 7.10 -13.81
N ILE A 258 17.92 7.37 -15.05
CA ILE A 258 18.78 7.35 -16.23
C ILE A 258 18.31 8.50 -17.12
N PRO A 259 19.14 9.48 -17.50
CA PRO A 259 18.74 10.39 -18.58
C PRO A 259 18.60 9.58 -19.88
N VAL A 260 17.39 9.08 -20.15
CA VAL A 260 17.08 8.29 -21.34
C VAL A 260 17.13 9.22 -22.53
N ARG A 261 18.11 9.01 -23.41
CA ARG A 261 18.22 9.81 -24.64
C ARG A 261 17.32 9.32 -25.76
N SER A 262 16.91 8.05 -25.76
CA SER A 262 16.04 7.46 -26.80
C SER A 262 15.39 6.15 -26.31
N PRO A 263 14.18 6.19 -25.74
CA PRO A 263 13.43 4.97 -25.49
C PRO A 263 12.87 4.43 -26.82
N SER A 264 13.10 3.15 -27.12
CA SER A 264 12.34 2.45 -28.16
C SER A 264 11.38 1.48 -27.50
N ILE A 265 10.08 1.71 -27.71
CA ILE A 265 9.01 0.91 -27.14
C ILE A 265 8.49 -0.02 -28.24
N GLN A 266 8.58 -1.33 -28.03
CA GLN A 266 8.00 -2.32 -28.92
C GLN A 266 6.93 -3.12 -28.19
N ARG A 267 5.70 -3.09 -28.72
CA ARG A 267 4.66 -4.04 -28.33
C ARG A 267 5.05 -5.42 -28.83
N LEU A 268 5.01 -6.42 -27.95
CA LEU A 268 5.05 -7.81 -28.40
C LEU A 268 3.76 -8.09 -29.17
N ALA A 269 3.88 -8.52 -30.42
CA ALA A 269 2.76 -9.08 -31.17
C ALA A 269 2.34 -10.40 -30.52
N GLN A 270 1.03 -10.67 -30.54
CA GLN A 270 0.42 -11.92 -30.05
C GLN A 270 0.91 -13.13 -30.83
#